data_AF-A0A9D7W8U4-F1
#
_entry.id   AF-A0A9D7W8U4-F1
#
_cell.length_a   1.000
_cell.length_b   1.000
_cell.length_c   1.000
_cell.angle_alpha   90.00
_cell.angle_beta   90.00
_cell.angle_gamma   90.00
#
_symmetry.space_group_name_H-M   'P 1'
#
loop_
_entity.id
_entity.type
_entity.pdbx_description
1 polymer ?
#
loop_
_entity_poly.entity_id
_entity_poly.type
_entity_poly.pdbx_seq_one_letter_code
_entity_poly.pdbx_strand_id
1 'polypeptide(L)'
;MSLFLPKYNAIFLHIPKCAGQSIEKALGYKHHHRHHKVNDLPDDLENYFRFTFVRHPVRRFISACNYNLRVANATRKQLKRTDSKSLSSSKKYRLHLITSNSNYDSIIDDLTNGKLKKIPFFKHQKHWLKKGKPQFIGRVENIDTDFSILSKILRTKSTLKRTNKSPNIASLGNFSKKNFREVVEYYKEDFIATGYSPKHSDL
;
A
#
# COMPACT_ATOMS: atom_id res chain seq x y z
N MET A 1 -1.90 -10.41 2.75
CA MET A 1 -0.49 -10.12 2.54
C MET A 1 0.11 -10.04 3.92
N SER A 2 0.63 -11.16 4.40
CA SER A 2 1.17 -11.32 5.75
C SER A 2 2.53 -11.97 5.61
N LEU A 3 3.52 -11.39 6.27
CA LEU A 3 4.83 -12.00 6.38
C LEU A 3 4.95 -12.58 7.78
N PHE A 4 5.07 -13.89 7.86
CA PHE A 4 5.44 -14.58 9.08
C PHE A 4 6.91 -14.31 9.39
N LEU A 5 7.17 -14.02 10.65
CA LEU A 5 8.49 -13.74 11.16
C LEU A 5 8.78 -14.69 12.33
N PRO A 6 9.08 -15.97 12.06
CA PRO A 6 9.23 -16.99 13.10
C PRO A 6 10.23 -16.61 14.19
N LYS A 7 11.34 -15.97 13.79
CA LYS A 7 12.37 -15.46 14.71
C LYS A 7 11.81 -14.56 15.82
N TYR A 8 10.75 -13.80 15.54
CA TYR A 8 10.17 -12.84 16.48
C TYR A 8 8.83 -13.30 17.05
N ASN A 9 8.38 -14.52 16.73
CA ASN A 9 7.02 -14.98 16.95
C ASN A 9 5.98 -13.92 16.54
N ALA A 10 6.16 -13.34 15.35
CA ALA A 10 5.39 -12.19 14.90
C ALA A 10 4.88 -12.32 13.47
N ILE A 11 3.82 -11.56 13.15
CA ILE A 11 3.27 -11.43 11.81
C ILE A 11 3.26 -9.95 11.43
N PHE A 12 3.93 -9.63 10.32
CA PHE A 12 3.81 -8.32 9.69
C PHE A 12 2.67 -8.32 8.68
N LEU A 13 1.63 -7.54 8.94
CA LEU A 13 0.53 -7.31 8.02
C LEU A 13 0.96 -6.26 6.99
N HIS A 14 1.34 -6.70 5.80
CA HIS A 14 1.78 -5.79 4.75
C HIS A 14 0.57 -5.12 4.07
N ILE A 15 0.35 -3.84 4.38
CA ILE A 15 -0.59 -2.99 3.66
C ILE A 15 0.13 -2.36 2.46
N PRO A 16 -0.35 -2.57 1.21
CA PRO A 16 0.28 -2.00 0.03
C PRO A 16 0.46 -0.49 0.16
N LYS A 17 1.64 0.00 -0.21
CA LYS A 17 2.04 1.41 -0.18
C LYS A 17 2.20 2.03 1.22
N CYS A 18 2.26 1.20 2.26
CA CYS A 18 2.57 1.60 3.64
C CYS A 18 3.98 1.13 4.06
N ALA A 19 5.00 1.45 3.25
CA ALA A 19 6.41 1.16 3.51
C ALA A 19 6.83 -0.31 3.72
N GLY A 20 5.99 -1.30 3.36
CA GLY A 20 6.27 -2.70 3.66
C GLY A 20 7.61 -3.24 3.15
N GLN A 21 8.08 -2.84 1.96
CA GLN A 21 9.42 -3.22 1.48
C GLN A 21 10.56 -2.73 2.39
N SER A 22 10.44 -1.52 2.94
CA SER A 22 11.45 -0.96 3.85
C SER A 22 11.46 -1.72 5.18
N ILE A 23 10.27 -2.07 5.69
CA ILE A 23 10.11 -2.83 6.94
C ILE A 23 10.68 -4.24 6.80
N GLU A 24 10.33 -4.95 5.72
CA GLU A 24 10.84 -6.30 5.46
C GLU A 24 12.36 -6.32 5.36
N LYS A 25 12.93 -5.37 4.60
CA LYS A 25 14.39 -5.24 4.46
C LYS A 25 15.07 -4.96 5.80
N ALA A 26 14.51 -4.07 6.62
CA ALA A 26 15.07 -3.73 7.92
C ALA A 26 15.04 -4.92 8.90
N LEU A 27 14.04 -5.79 8.78
CA LEU A 27 13.92 -7.01 9.58
C LEU A 27 14.70 -8.21 9.01
N GLY A 28 15.43 -8.03 7.90
CA GLY A 28 16.28 -9.06 7.29
C GLY A 28 15.56 -9.98 6.29
N TYR A 29 14.36 -9.63 5.85
CA TYR A 29 13.58 -10.42 4.89
C TYR A 29 13.65 -9.81 3.49
N LYS A 30 13.83 -10.66 2.48
CA LYS A 30 13.73 -10.25 1.07
C LYS A 30 12.26 -10.02 0.71
N HIS A 31 11.97 -8.91 0.04
CA HIS A 31 10.62 -8.65 -0.45
C HIS A 31 10.28 -9.63 -1.57
N HIS A 32 9.35 -10.55 -1.32
CA HIS A 32 8.80 -11.43 -2.35
C HIS A 32 7.28 -11.26 -2.46
N HIS A 33 6.81 -11.00 -3.67
CA HIS A 33 5.38 -10.91 -3.99
C HIS A 33 4.59 -12.20 -3.70
N ARG A 34 5.26 -13.34 -3.46
CA ARG A 34 4.65 -14.61 -3.08
C ARG A 34 4.25 -14.69 -1.60
N HIS A 35 4.86 -13.91 -0.70
CA HIS A 35 4.49 -13.81 0.73
C HIS A 35 3.27 -12.89 0.95
N HIS A 36 2.51 -12.63 -0.12
CA HIS A 36 1.59 -11.52 -0.21
C HIS A 36 0.30 -11.93 -0.92
N LYS A 37 -0.28 -13.09 -0.60
CA LYS A 37 -1.64 -13.38 -1.05
C LYS A 37 -2.64 -12.77 -0.06
N VAL A 38 -3.79 -12.37 -0.58
CA VAL A 38 -4.91 -11.89 0.23
C VAL A 38 -5.53 -13.15 0.84
N ASN A 39 -5.47 -13.30 2.17
CA ASN A 39 -5.93 -14.43 2.99
C ASN A 39 -4.86 -15.36 3.61
N ASP A 40 -3.57 -15.02 3.57
CA ASP A 40 -2.51 -15.83 4.23
C ASP A 40 -2.40 -15.60 5.76
N LEU A 41 -3.49 -15.32 6.47
CA LEU A 41 -3.43 -15.29 7.94
C LEU A 41 -3.72 -16.68 8.46
N PRO A 42 -2.96 -17.15 9.46
CA PRO A 42 -3.17 -18.48 10.01
C PRO A 42 -4.42 -18.47 10.91
N ASP A 43 -5.00 -19.65 11.13
CA ASP A 43 -6.15 -19.80 12.04
C ASP A 43 -5.76 -19.47 13.49
N ASP A 44 -4.50 -19.70 13.87
CA ASP A 44 -3.93 -19.41 15.17
C ASP A 44 -3.31 -18.01 15.26
N LEU A 45 -3.83 -17.05 14.49
CA LEU A 45 -3.37 -15.65 14.42
C LEU A 45 -3.12 -15.03 15.80
N GLU A 46 -3.96 -15.38 16.79
CA GLU A 46 -3.90 -14.82 18.15
C GLU A 46 -2.61 -15.17 18.90
N ASN A 47 -1.91 -16.26 18.52
CA ASN A 47 -0.64 -16.72 19.13
C ASN A 47 0.58 -15.86 18.75
N TYR A 48 0.46 -15.01 17.73
CA TYR A 48 1.56 -14.20 17.23
C TYR A 48 1.40 -12.74 17.63
N PHE A 49 2.52 -12.06 17.89
CA PHE A 49 2.51 -10.60 17.92
C PHE A 49 2.27 -10.05 16.50
N ARG A 50 1.23 -9.24 16.29
CA ARG A 50 0.87 -8.74 14.96
C ARG A 50 1.11 -7.25 14.90
N PHE A 51 1.70 -6.82 13.80
CA PHE A 51 1.94 -5.40 13.59
C PHE A 51 1.78 -5.00 12.14
N THR A 52 1.59 -3.70 11.92
CA THR A 52 1.50 -3.13 10.58
C THR A 52 2.03 -1.70 10.56
N PHE A 53 2.11 -1.16 9.36
CA PHE A 53 2.26 0.27 9.14
C PHE A 53 1.11 0.78 8.28
N VAL A 54 0.59 1.95 8.62
CA VAL A 54 -0.44 2.68 7.89
C VAL A 54 0.13 3.99 7.35
N ARG A 55 -0.56 4.58 6.39
CA ARG A 55 -0.16 5.85 5.76
C ARG A 55 -1.37 6.77 5.63
N HIS A 56 -1.17 8.08 5.59
CA HIS A 56 -2.26 9.02 5.31
C HIS A 56 -3.03 8.57 4.05
N PRO A 57 -4.36 8.36 4.10
CA PRO A 57 -5.11 7.68 3.04
C PRO A 57 -4.92 8.31 1.65
N VAL A 58 -4.89 9.64 1.54
CA VAL A 58 -4.66 10.33 0.27
C VAL A 58 -3.23 10.16 -0.25
N ARG A 59 -2.22 10.25 0.63
CA ARG A 59 -0.81 10.02 0.25
C ARG A 59 -0.58 8.57 -0.19
N ARG A 60 -1.31 7.64 0.42
CA ARG A 60 -1.33 6.23 0.01
C ARG A 60 -1.96 6.05 -1.38
N PHE A 61 -3.10 6.68 -1.65
CA PHE A 61 -3.74 6.68 -2.98
C PHE A 61 -2.80 7.21 -4.07
N ILE A 62 -2.21 8.40 -3.87
CA ILE A 62 -1.24 9.00 -4.78
C ILE A 62 -0.08 8.02 -5.03
N SER A 63 0.45 7.41 -3.97
CA SER A 63 1.53 6.44 -4.08
C SER A 63 1.12 5.17 -4.85
N ALA A 64 -0.13 4.72 -4.73
CA ALA A 64 -0.68 3.60 -5.48
C ALA A 64 -0.81 3.91 -6.98
N CYS A 65 -1.29 5.11 -7.32
CA CYS A 65 -1.41 5.57 -8.71
C CYS A 65 -0.04 5.63 -9.39
N ASN A 66 0.89 6.38 -8.78
CA ASN A 66 2.26 6.55 -9.31
C ASN A 66 3.00 5.21 -9.43
N TYR A 67 2.82 4.31 -8.46
CA TYR A 67 3.41 2.98 -8.54
C TYR A 67 2.86 2.17 -9.71
N ASN A 68 1.54 2.13 -9.89
CA ASN A 68 0.94 1.35 -10.97
C ASN A 68 1.27 1.93 -12.34
N LEU A 69 1.29 3.25 -12.52
CA LEU A 69 1.72 3.88 -13.76
C LEU A 69 3.20 3.58 -14.06
N ARG A 70 4.09 3.72 -13.07
CA ARG A 70 5.52 3.38 -13.24
C ARG A 70 5.73 1.94 -13.66
N VAL A 71 5.05 0.99 -13.00
CA VAL A 71 5.13 -0.43 -13.37
C VAL A 71 4.53 -0.67 -14.75
N ALA A 72 3.42 -0.02 -15.09
CA ALA A 72 2.81 -0.13 -16.41
C ALA A 72 3.75 0.35 -17.52
N ASN A 73 4.43 1.48 -17.33
CA ASN A 73 5.42 2.00 -18.27
C ASN A 73 6.63 1.06 -18.38
N ALA A 74 7.18 0.59 -17.26
CA ALA A 74 8.31 -0.35 -17.24
C ALA A 74 7.98 -1.70 -17.91
N THR A 75 6.71 -2.11 -17.89
CA THR A 75 6.25 -3.39 -18.45
C THR A 75 5.40 -3.23 -19.73
N ARG A 76 5.43 -2.05 -20.37
CA ARG A 76 4.54 -1.67 -21.49
C ARG A 76 4.57 -2.67 -22.65
N LYS A 77 5.77 -3.07 -23.09
CA LYS A 77 5.94 -4.04 -24.19
C LYS A 77 5.29 -5.40 -23.86
N GLN A 78 5.49 -5.89 -22.64
CA GLN A 78 4.92 -7.16 -22.18
C GLN A 78 3.40 -7.07 -22.07
N LEU A 79 2.87 -5.99 -21.48
CA LEU A 79 1.44 -5.79 -21.31
C LEU A 79 0.69 -5.75 -22.65
N LYS A 80 1.25 -5.11 -23.67
CA LYS A 80 0.62 -5.00 -25.00
C LYS A 80 0.65 -6.31 -25.82
N ARG A 81 1.63 -7.19 -25.59
CA ARG A 81 1.77 -8.46 -26.34
C ARG A 81 0.98 -9.61 -25.72
N THR A 82 0.62 -9.48 -24.45
CA THR A 82 -0.10 -10.53 -23.71
C THR A 82 -1.59 -10.43 -24.02
N ASP A 83 -2.24 -11.55 -24.34
CA ASP A 83 -3.69 -11.57 -24.55
C ASP A 83 -4.42 -11.02 -23.31
N SER A 84 -5.28 -10.04 -23.54
CA SER A 84 -6.10 -9.37 -22.54
C SER A 84 -6.84 -10.34 -21.63
N LYS A 85 -7.31 -11.49 -22.14
CA LYS A 85 -8.05 -12.49 -21.34
C LYS A 85 -7.17 -13.14 -20.26
N SER A 86 -5.87 -13.30 -20.53
CA SER A 86 -4.89 -13.90 -19.61
C SER A 86 -4.36 -12.94 -18.53
N LEU A 87 -4.65 -11.63 -18.64
CA LEU A 87 -4.16 -10.64 -17.70
C LEU A 87 -4.96 -10.66 -16.37
N SER A 88 -4.24 -10.63 -15.25
CA SER A 88 -4.84 -10.39 -13.94
C SER A 88 -5.46 -8.99 -13.87
N SER A 89 -6.41 -8.75 -12.96
CA SER A 89 -7.08 -7.44 -12.83
C SER A 89 -6.10 -6.27 -12.66
N SER A 90 -5.00 -6.46 -11.91
CA SER A 90 -3.97 -5.42 -11.76
C SER A 90 -3.20 -5.17 -13.07
N LYS A 91 -2.91 -6.20 -13.86
CA LYS A 91 -2.24 -6.03 -15.16
C LYS A 91 -3.18 -5.41 -16.20
N LYS A 92 -4.46 -5.81 -16.22
CA LYS A 92 -5.51 -5.18 -17.05
C LYS A 92 -5.61 -3.69 -16.77
N TYR A 93 -5.66 -3.31 -15.49
CA TYR A 93 -5.73 -1.89 -15.14
C TYR A 93 -4.44 -1.12 -15.49
N ARG A 94 -3.26 -1.73 -15.32
CA ARG A 94 -2.01 -1.12 -15.77
C ARG A 94 -1.97 -0.89 -17.27
N LEU A 95 -2.47 -1.84 -18.07
CA LEU A 95 -2.63 -1.64 -19.50
C LEU A 95 -3.58 -0.47 -19.80
N HIS A 96 -4.72 -0.39 -19.12
CA HIS A 96 -5.67 0.72 -19.23
C HIS A 96 -5.00 2.08 -18.97
N LEU A 97 -4.24 2.22 -17.87
CA LEU A 97 -3.55 3.47 -17.51
C LEU A 97 -2.69 4.04 -18.65
N ILE A 98 -2.03 3.16 -19.40
CA ILE A 98 -1.06 3.56 -20.43
C ILE A 98 -1.65 3.60 -21.84
N THR A 99 -2.85 3.04 -22.06
CA THR A 99 -3.59 3.14 -23.33
C THR A 99 -4.54 4.32 -23.33
N SER A 100 -5.09 4.69 -22.17
CA SER A 100 -6.04 5.79 -22.02
C SER A 100 -5.39 7.10 -21.59
N ASN A 101 -4.06 7.15 -21.47
CA ASN A 101 -3.30 8.32 -21.01
C ASN A 101 -3.86 8.90 -19.70
N SER A 102 -4.09 8.03 -18.72
CA SER A 102 -4.82 8.37 -17.49
C SER A 102 -4.12 9.45 -16.66
N ASN A 103 -4.94 10.27 -16.01
CA ASN A 103 -4.56 11.29 -15.01
C ASN A 103 -5.29 11.03 -13.67
N TYR A 104 -5.06 11.86 -12.65
CA TYR A 104 -5.73 11.66 -11.35
C TYR A 104 -7.26 11.69 -11.43
N ASP A 105 -7.87 12.61 -12.18
CA ASP A 105 -9.33 12.67 -12.33
C ASP A 105 -9.89 11.34 -12.86
N SER A 106 -9.35 10.84 -13.97
CA SER A 106 -9.79 9.56 -14.56
C SER A 106 -9.61 8.35 -13.63
N ILE A 107 -8.52 8.33 -12.83
CA ILE A 107 -8.27 7.24 -11.88
C ILE A 107 -9.25 7.31 -10.71
N ILE A 108 -9.64 8.53 -10.28
CA ILE A 108 -10.65 8.72 -9.24
C ILE A 108 -12.02 8.30 -9.76
N ASP A 109 -12.37 8.62 -11.00
CA ASP A 109 -13.60 8.11 -11.63
C ASP A 109 -13.61 6.57 -11.68
N ASP A 110 -12.48 5.94 -12.02
CA ASP A 110 -12.38 4.48 -11.97
C ASP A 110 -12.51 3.92 -10.54
N LEU A 111 -12.00 4.65 -9.55
CA LEU A 111 -12.06 4.30 -8.13
C LEU A 111 -13.50 4.32 -7.62
N THR A 112 -14.21 5.41 -7.85
CA THR A 112 -15.58 5.66 -7.38
C THR A 112 -16.58 4.76 -8.11
N ASN A 113 -16.39 4.51 -9.40
CA ASN A 113 -17.19 3.56 -10.19
C ASN A 113 -16.83 2.09 -9.93
N GLY A 114 -15.94 1.80 -8.98
CA GLY A 114 -15.67 0.45 -8.49
C GLY A 114 -14.75 -0.40 -9.37
N LYS A 115 -14.21 0.12 -10.48
CA LYS A 115 -13.26 -0.62 -11.35
C LYS A 115 -12.01 -1.06 -10.58
N LEU A 116 -11.61 -0.31 -9.55
CA LEU A 116 -10.40 -0.57 -8.77
C LEU A 116 -10.62 -1.49 -7.56
N LYS A 117 -11.86 -1.89 -7.25
CA LYS A 117 -12.23 -2.63 -6.03
C LYS A 117 -11.44 -3.94 -5.84
N LYS A 118 -11.09 -4.61 -6.95
CA LYS A 118 -10.33 -5.88 -6.93
C LYS A 118 -8.81 -5.70 -6.89
N ILE A 119 -8.30 -4.47 -7.00
CA ILE A 119 -6.87 -4.17 -7.05
C ILE A 119 -6.36 -3.90 -5.62
N PRO A 120 -5.45 -4.71 -5.06
CA PRO A 120 -5.02 -4.57 -3.66
C PRO A 120 -4.45 -3.20 -3.31
N PHE A 121 -3.85 -2.48 -4.26
CA PHE A 121 -3.29 -1.15 -4.04
C PHE A 121 -4.34 -0.08 -3.68
N PHE A 122 -5.61 -0.29 -4.07
CA PHE A 122 -6.70 0.68 -3.90
C PHE A 122 -7.73 0.24 -2.84
N LYS A 123 -7.61 -0.96 -2.27
CA LYS A 123 -8.42 -1.38 -1.13
C LYS A 123 -8.15 -0.51 0.10
N HIS A 124 -9.18 -0.26 0.91
CA HIS A 124 -9.13 0.44 2.20
C HIS A 124 -8.19 -0.23 3.21
N GLN A 125 -7.32 0.54 3.86
CA GLN A 125 -6.44 0.13 4.97
C GLN A 125 -7.22 -0.58 6.08
N LYS A 126 -8.44 -0.09 6.40
CA LYS A 126 -9.36 -0.72 7.36
C LYS A 126 -9.58 -2.20 7.10
N HIS A 127 -9.60 -2.63 5.83
CA HIS A 127 -9.75 -4.05 5.47
C HIS A 127 -8.68 -4.93 6.11
N TRP A 128 -7.41 -4.51 6.08
CA TRP A 128 -6.32 -5.27 6.69
C TRP A 128 -6.28 -5.11 8.20
N LEU A 129 -6.61 -3.93 8.73
CA LEU A 129 -6.68 -3.70 10.18
C LEU A 129 -7.74 -4.59 10.83
N LYS A 130 -8.96 -4.63 10.28
CA LYS A 130 -10.04 -5.48 10.78
C LYS A 130 -9.68 -6.95 10.72
N LYS A 131 -9.06 -7.39 9.62
CA LYS A 131 -8.74 -8.80 9.40
C LYS A 131 -7.56 -9.27 10.26
N GLY A 132 -6.52 -8.45 10.38
CA GLY A 132 -5.27 -8.85 11.04
C GLY A 132 -5.11 -8.39 12.48
N LYS A 133 -5.99 -7.53 12.99
CA LYS A 133 -6.02 -7.05 14.39
C LYS A 133 -4.62 -6.81 14.98
N PRO A 134 -3.81 -5.92 14.37
CA PRO A 134 -2.45 -5.66 14.84
C PRO A 134 -2.46 -5.04 16.24
N GLN A 135 -1.58 -5.51 17.11
CA GLN A 135 -1.31 -4.90 18.42
C GLN A 135 -0.42 -3.66 18.30
N PHE A 136 0.37 -3.54 17.23
CA PHE A 136 1.16 -2.34 16.92
C PHE A 136 0.87 -1.79 15.52
N ILE A 137 0.59 -0.49 15.45
CA ILE A 137 0.34 0.22 14.19
C ILE A 137 1.29 1.41 14.10
N GLY A 138 2.32 1.30 13.27
CA GLY A 138 3.20 2.42 12.94
C GLY A 138 2.65 3.27 11.79
N ARG A 139 3.18 4.49 11.63
CA ARG A 139 2.84 5.44 10.56
C ARG A 139 4.03 5.63 9.63
N VAL A 140 3.79 5.65 8.33
CA VAL A 140 4.84 5.94 7.34
C VAL A 140 5.41 7.34 7.53
N GLU A 141 4.57 8.28 7.93
CA GLU A 141 4.91 9.68 8.20
C GLU A 141 5.86 9.82 9.40
N ASN A 142 5.80 8.90 10.37
CA ASN A 142 6.67 8.84 11.56
C ASN A 142 7.54 7.57 11.57
N ILE A 143 7.89 7.05 10.39
CA ILE A 143 8.42 5.69 10.25
C ILE A 143 9.69 5.44 11.06
N ASP A 144 10.58 6.43 11.18
CA ASP A 144 11.84 6.28 11.89
C ASP A 144 11.60 6.10 13.40
N THR A 145 10.69 6.90 13.99
CA THR A 145 10.27 6.81 15.39
C THR A 145 9.50 5.51 15.66
N ASP A 146 8.49 5.21 14.84
CA ASP A 146 7.63 4.05 15.06
C ASP A 146 8.39 2.74 14.84
N PHE A 147 9.32 2.70 13.89
CA PHE A 147 10.19 1.55 13.71
C PHE A 147 11.17 1.36 14.87
N SER A 148 11.63 2.44 15.51
CA SER A 148 12.44 2.35 16.74
C SER A 148 11.65 1.72 17.88
N ILE A 149 10.38 2.12 18.06
CA ILE A 149 9.48 1.50 19.06
C ILE A 149 9.27 0.01 18.74
N LEU A 150 8.92 -0.31 17.49
CA LEU A 150 8.76 -1.69 17.05
C LEU A 150 10.01 -2.53 17.28
N SER A 151 11.20 -1.98 17.02
CA SER A 151 12.47 -2.70 17.20
C SER A 151 12.72 -3.06 18.66
N LYS A 152 12.31 -2.19 19.61
CA LYS A 152 12.33 -2.50 21.04
C LYS A 152 11.36 -3.63 21.39
N ILE A 153 10.14 -3.59 20.85
CA ILE A 153 9.12 -4.65 21.06
C ILE A 153 9.64 -6.01 20.54
N LEU A 154 10.20 -6.02 19.33
CA LEU A 154 10.76 -7.23 18.71
C LEU A 154 12.16 -7.61 19.25
N ARG A 155 12.71 -6.85 20.20
CA ARG A 155 14.04 -7.03 20.79
C ARG A 155 15.14 -7.18 19.72
N THR A 156 15.09 -6.35 18.68
CA THR A 156 16.06 -6.33 17.57
C THR A 156 16.84 -5.02 17.52
N LYS A 157 18.09 -5.08 17.05
CA LYS A 157 18.95 -3.92 16.76
C LYS A 157 18.81 -3.42 15.31
N SER A 158 17.79 -3.88 14.59
CA SER A 158 17.50 -3.48 13.22
C SER A 158 17.32 -1.97 13.10
N THR A 159 17.86 -1.38 12.03
CA THR A 159 17.68 0.05 11.70
C THR A 159 17.04 0.19 10.32
N LEU A 160 16.15 1.16 10.17
CA LEU A 160 15.49 1.41 8.89
C LEU A 160 16.44 2.21 7.97
N LYS A 161 16.93 1.60 6.90
CA LYS A 161 17.61 2.34 5.83
C LYS A 161 16.56 2.98 4.93
N ARG A 162 16.56 4.31 4.78
CA ARG A 162 15.70 5.00 3.81
C ARG A 162 16.12 4.63 2.39
N THR A 163 15.39 3.72 1.73
CA THR A 163 15.77 3.20 0.40
C THR A 163 14.84 3.62 -0.73
N ASN A 164 13.85 4.49 -0.49
CA ASN A 164 12.83 4.81 -1.49
C ASN A 164 12.55 6.32 -1.58
N LYS A 165 13.38 7.07 -2.31
CA LYS A 165 12.91 8.26 -3.04
C LYS A 165 12.44 7.77 -4.41
N SER A 166 11.13 7.81 -4.66
CA SER A 166 10.64 7.49 -6.01
C SER A 166 11.12 8.59 -6.97
N PRO A 167 11.71 8.25 -8.13
CA PRO A 167 12.09 9.25 -9.12
C PRO A 167 10.86 9.98 -9.64
N ASN A 168 11.04 11.28 -9.90
CA ASN A 168 10.00 12.28 -10.11
C ASN A 168 9.46 12.30 -11.56
N ILE A 169 9.18 11.14 -12.18
CA ILE A 169 9.00 11.05 -13.65
C ILE A 169 7.81 10.17 -14.07
N ALA A 170 6.68 10.26 -13.35
CA ALA A 170 5.41 9.76 -13.86
C ALA A 170 4.33 10.79 -13.53
N SER A 171 4.15 11.76 -14.42
CA SER A 171 3.19 12.84 -14.19
C SER A 171 1.78 12.37 -14.54
N LEU A 172 1.01 12.00 -13.53
CA LEU A 172 -0.46 11.86 -13.61
C LEU A 172 -1.16 13.24 -13.62
N GLY A 173 -0.41 14.31 -13.89
CA GLY A 173 -0.85 15.69 -13.71
C GLY A 173 -0.83 16.15 -12.26
N ASN A 174 -1.43 17.32 -12.02
CA ASN A 174 -1.55 17.92 -10.70
C ASN A 174 -2.68 17.24 -9.90
N PHE A 175 -2.45 16.98 -8.62
CA PHE A 175 -3.49 16.49 -7.72
C PHE A 175 -4.26 17.69 -7.14
N SER A 176 -5.48 17.91 -7.60
CA SER A 176 -6.25 19.11 -7.26
C SER A 176 -6.96 19.02 -5.90
N LYS A 177 -7.45 20.16 -5.38
CA LYS A 177 -8.34 20.21 -4.20
C LYS A 177 -9.63 19.41 -4.41
N LYS A 178 -10.14 19.34 -5.65
CA LYS A 178 -11.30 18.49 -5.99
C LYS A 178 -10.94 17.02 -5.78
N ASN A 179 -9.83 16.56 -6.35
CA ASN A 179 -9.35 15.20 -6.21
C ASN A 179 -9.13 14.81 -4.73
N PHE A 180 -8.60 15.73 -3.92
CA PHE A 180 -8.46 15.53 -2.49
C PHE A 180 -9.80 15.19 -1.82
N ARG A 181 -10.84 16.00 -2.06
CA ARG A 181 -12.16 15.81 -1.43
C ARG A 181 -12.78 14.46 -1.82
N GLU A 182 -12.69 14.09 -3.09
CA GLU A 182 -13.25 12.81 -3.59
C GLU A 182 -12.51 11.60 -3.00
N VAL A 183 -11.18 11.66 -2.90
CA VAL A 183 -10.39 10.60 -2.29
C VAL A 183 -10.62 10.53 -0.78
N VAL A 184 -10.80 11.68 -0.11
CA VAL A 184 -11.18 11.72 1.32
C VAL A 184 -12.52 11.04 1.55
N GLU A 185 -13.53 11.37 0.75
CA GLU A 185 -14.86 10.75 0.86
C GLU A 185 -14.78 9.24 0.63
N TYR A 186 -14.11 8.82 -0.44
CA TYR A 186 -13.95 7.40 -0.76
C TYR A 186 -13.28 6.62 0.38
N TYR A 187 -12.23 7.18 0.98
CA TYR A 187 -11.45 6.56 2.06
C TYR A 187 -11.86 7.00 3.47
N LYS A 188 -13.06 7.56 3.68
CA LYS A 188 -13.50 8.04 5.01
C LYS A 188 -13.35 7.03 6.14
N GLU A 189 -13.62 5.77 5.85
CA GLU A 189 -13.46 4.69 6.83
C GLU A 189 -12.00 4.40 7.18
N ASP A 190 -11.06 4.65 6.27
CA ASP A 190 -9.63 4.55 6.58
C ASP A 190 -9.22 5.66 7.53
N PHE A 191 -9.70 6.89 7.33
CA PHE A 191 -9.41 7.99 8.26
C PHE A 191 -9.86 7.66 9.68
N ILE A 192 -11.08 7.14 9.84
CA ILE A 192 -11.59 6.67 11.14
C ILE A 192 -10.71 5.55 11.69
N ALA A 193 -10.45 4.49 10.90
CA ALA A 193 -9.73 3.32 11.38
C ALA A 193 -8.26 3.58 11.72
N THR A 194 -7.65 4.61 11.14
CA THR A 194 -6.22 4.94 11.31
C THR A 194 -5.99 6.18 12.17
N GLY A 195 -7.05 6.93 12.51
CA GLY A 195 -6.97 8.19 13.25
C GLY A 195 -6.23 9.32 12.54
N TYR A 196 -6.14 9.30 11.20
CA TYR A 196 -5.61 10.46 10.45
C TYR A 196 -6.66 11.58 10.38
N SER A 197 -6.20 12.83 10.30
CA SER A 197 -7.09 13.97 10.03
C SER A 197 -7.37 14.07 8.52
N PRO A 198 -8.60 14.33 8.09
CA PRO A 198 -8.93 14.55 6.67
C PRO A 198 -8.62 15.99 6.19
N LYS A 199 -7.55 16.62 6.71
CA LYS A 199 -7.20 18.01 6.39
C LYS A 199 -6.17 18.08 5.27
N HIS A 200 -6.37 19.02 4.33
CA HIS A 200 -5.45 19.20 3.20
C HIS A 200 -4.07 19.71 3.63
N SER A 201 -3.93 20.35 4.80
CA SER A 201 -2.64 20.77 5.35
C SER A 201 -1.64 19.63 5.52
N ASP A 202 -2.13 18.39 5.57
CA ASP A 202 -1.34 17.21 5.90
C ASP A 202 -0.79 16.51 4.63
N LEU A 203 -1.07 17.08 3.46
CA LEU A 203 -0.72 16.52 2.14
C LEU A 203 0.66 16.96 1.65
#